data_AF-A0A7L3XPU8-F1
#
_entry.id   AF-A0A7L3XPU8-F1
#
_cell.length_a   1.000
_cell.length_b   1.000
_cell.length_c   1.000
_cell.angle_alpha   90.00
_cell.angle_beta   90.00
_cell.angle_gamma   90.00
#
_symmetry.space_group_name_H-M   'P 1'
#
loop_
_entity.id
_entity.type
_entity.pdbx_description
1 polymer ?
#
loop_
_entity_poly.entity_id
_entity_poly.type
_entity_poly.pdbx_seq_one_letter_code
_entity_poly.pdbx_strand_id
1 'polypeptide(L)'
;PAGTMSTETLVKDVKPGLKNLNLIFIVLETGGCHGGGGPGSPRPPDPLPPPGRVTKTKDGHEVRTCKVADKTGSINISVWDDVGNLIQPGDIIRLTKGYASVFKGCLTLYTGRGGDLQKIGEFCMVYSEVPNFSEPNPEYVAQQSQSKG
;
A
#
# COMPACT_ATOMS: atom_id res chain seq x y z
N PRO A 1 -14.70 -14.39 -29.02
CA PRO A 1 -14.82 -13.69 -27.72
C PRO A 1 -13.54 -12.89 -27.42
N ALA A 2 -13.57 -11.59 -27.73
CA ALA A 2 -12.52 -10.66 -27.38
C ALA A 2 -12.46 -10.58 -25.85
N GLY A 3 -11.52 -11.29 -25.23
CA GLY A 3 -11.18 -11.06 -23.84
C GLY A 3 -10.80 -9.59 -23.73
N THR A 4 -11.62 -8.81 -23.04
CA THR A 4 -11.29 -7.43 -22.69
C THR A 4 -9.94 -7.49 -22.01
N MET A 5 -8.87 -7.11 -22.73
CA MET A 5 -7.56 -6.81 -22.17
C MET A 5 -7.80 -5.61 -21.26
N SER A 6 -8.22 -5.87 -20.02
CA SER A 6 -8.26 -4.84 -18.98
C SER A 6 -6.82 -4.39 -18.84
N THR A 7 -6.49 -3.25 -19.41
CA THR A 7 -5.15 -2.68 -19.34
C THR A 7 -4.80 -2.51 -17.87
N GLU A 8 -3.97 -3.41 -17.36
CA GLU A 8 -3.46 -3.34 -16.00
C GLU A 8 -2.66 -2.05 -15.88
N THR A 9 -3.12 -1.18 -14.99
CA THR A 9 -2.41 0.04 -14.65
C THR A 9 -1.12 -0.37 -13.96
N LEU A 10 0.00 0.17 -14.40
CA LEU A 10 1.29 -0.09 -13.78
C LEU A 10 1.50 0.88 -12.62
N VAL A 11 2.34 0.49 -11.67
CA VAL A 11 2.65 1.34 -10.50
C VAL A 11 3.10 2.75 -10.90
N LYS A 12 3.91 2.88 -11.96
CA LYS A 12 4.33 4.18 -12.50
C LYS A 12 3.22 5.10 -13.00
N ASP A 13 2.07 4.54 -13.38
CA ASP A 13 0.95 5.29 -13.94
C ASP A 13 -0.03 5.74 -12.82
N VAL A 14 0.21 5.29 -11.59
CA VAL A 14 -0.56 5.66 -10.41
C VAL A 14 -0.27 7.11 -10.03
N LYS A 15 -1.33 7.90 -9.86
CA LYS A 15 -1.27 9.30 -9.43
C LYS A 15 -2.28 9.57 -8.31
N PRO A 16 -2.02 10.56 -7.45
CA PRO A 16 -3.00 10.99 -6.44
C PRO A 16 -4.37 11.30 -7.06
N GLY A 17 -5.44 10.79 -6.45
CA GLY A 17 -6.82 11.07 -6.86
C GLY A 17 -7.36 10.15 -7.96
N LEU A 18 -6.54 9.27 -8.55
CA LEU A 18 -7.02 8.27 -9.49
C LEU A 18 -7.89 7.22 -8.77
N LYS A 19 -8.96 6.80 -9.43
CA LYS A 19 -9.94 5.80 -8.97
C LYS A 19 -10.16 4.76 -10.05
N ASN A 20 -10.79 3.64 -9.70
CA ASN A 20 -11.05 2.51 -10.61
C ASN A 20 -9.76 1.90 -11.19
N LEU A 21 -8.68 1.94 -10.41
CA LEU A 21 -7.38 1.41 -10.80
C LEU A 21 -7.41 -0.13 -10.73
N ASN A 22 -6.89 -0.78 -11.77
CA ASN A 22 -6.73 -2.23 -11.79
C ASN A 22 -5.24 -2.53 -11.92
N LEU A 23 -4.62 -3.09 -10.88
CA LEU A 23 -3.18 -3.35 -10.85
C LEU A 23 -2.92 -4.79 -10.45
N ILE A 24 -1.82 -5.35 -10.94
CA ILE A 24 -1.22 -6.55 -10.38
C ILE A 24 0.11 -6.13 -9.75
N PHE A 25 0.37 -6.61 -8.54
CA PHE A 25 1.62 -6.35 -7.85
C PHE A 25 2.02 -7.55 -7.00
N ILE A 26 3.32 -7.65 -6.75
CA ILE A 26 3.88 -8.57 -5.76
C ILE A 26 4.08 -7.83 -4.45
N VAL A 27 3.77 -8.49 -3.35
CA VAL A 27 3.99 -7.97 -2.00
C VAL A 27 5.44 -8.18 -1.64
N LEU A 28 6.13 -7.09 -1.33
CA LEU A 28 7.53 -7.14 -0.89
C LEU A 28 7.61 -7.23 0.63
N GLU A 29 6.83 -6.40 1.31
CA GLU A 29 6.84 -6.32 2.77
C GLU A 29 5.42 -6.08 3.29
N THR A 30 5.02 -6.85 4.29
CA THR A 30 3.77 -6.64 5.02
C THR A 30 4.08 -5.95 6.33
N GLY A 31 3.84 -4.64 6.39
CA GLY A 31 4.04 -3.86 7.59
C GLY A 31 2.99 -4.18 8.65
N GLY A 32 3.15 -5.28 9.40
CA GLY A 32 2.75 -5.24 10.81
C GLY A 32 3.64 -4.20 11.47
N CYS A 33 3.14 -3.36 12.38
CA CYS A 33 4.01 -2.35 12.97
C CYS A 33 5.12 -3.01 13.83
N HIS A 34 6.17 -3.46 13.19
CA HIS A 34 7.49 -3.31 13.76
C HIS A 34 7.69 -1.79 13.74
N GLY A 35 7.65 -1.08 14.85
CA GLY A 35 8.41 -1.44 16.03
C GLY A 35 9.91 -1.48 15.75
N GLY A 36 10.38 -1.10 14.56
CA GLY A 36 11.77 -0.71 14.31
C GLY A 36 11.87 0.80 14.56
N GLY A 37 12.52 1.30 15.61
CA GLY A 37 13.70 0.70 16.21
C GLY A 37 14.80 0.63 15.16
N GLY A 38 15.13 1.77 14.53
CA GLY A 38 16.40 1.89 13.83
C GLY A 38 17.54 1.60 14.81
N PRO A 39 18.67 1.02 14.35
CA PRO A 39 19.81 0.76 15.22
C PRO A 39 20.44 2.10 15.59
N GLY A 40 20.12 2.65 16.77
CA GLY A 40 20.83 3.82 17.30
C GLY A 40 20.07 4.86 18.13
N SER A 41 18.80 4.66 18.50
CA SER A 41 18.09 5.66 19.33
C SER A 41 17.88 5.17 20.78
N PRO A 42 18.34 5.91 21.81
CA PRO A 42 18.08 5.54 23.21
C PRO A 42 16.59 5.68 23.52
N ARG A 43 15.94 4.60 23.94
CA ARG A 43 14.50 4.56 24.24
C ARG A 43 14.18 5.26 25.58
N PRO A 44 13.09 6.03 25.68
CA PRO A 44 12.51 6.44 26.95
C PRO A 44 11.72 5.29 27.62
N PRO A 45 11.46 5.36 28.94
CA PRO A 45 10.79 4.31 29.70
C PRO A 45 9.28 4.47 29.64
N ASP A 46 8.66 4.10 28.52
CA ASP A 46 7.22 3.86 28.45
C ASP A 46 6.97 2.38 28.08
N PRO A 47 5.92 1.73 28.62
CA PRO A 47 5.61 0.35 28.28
C PRO A 47 5.17 0.29 26.81
N LEU A 48 6.06 -0.18 25.95
CA LEU A 48 5.80 -0.35 24.53
C LEU A 48 4.67 -1.38 24.34
N PRO A 49 3.65 -1.11 23.51
CA PRO A 49 2.74 -2.16 23.07
C PRO A 49 3.50 -3.20 22.23
N PRO A 50 3.07 -4.48 22.24
CA PRO A 50 3.78 -5.56 21.54
C PRO A 50 3.92 -5.27 20.02
N PRO A 51 5.00 -5.75 19.39
CA PRO A 51 5.28 -5.51 17.97
C PRO A 51 4.18 -6.14 17.11
N GLY A 52 3.64 -5.37 16.17
CA GLY A 52 2.59 -5.81 15.24
C GLY A 52 1.24 -5.10 15.33
N ARG A 53 1.07 -4.07 16.18
CA ARG A 53 -0.15 -3.26 16.29
C ARG A 53 -0.65 -2.72 14.94
N VAL A 54 -1.63 -3.43 14.41
CA VAL A 54 -2.51 -2.98 13.35
C VAL A 54 -3.22 -1.70 13.83
N THR A 55 -3.29 -0.68 12.98
CA THR A 55 -3.97 0.57 13.36
C THR A 55 -5.46 0.29 13.38
N LYS A 56 -6.05 0.13 14.56
CA LYS A 56 -7.51 0.03 14.70
C LYS A 56 -8.11 1.42 14.55
N THR A 57 -8.94 1.59 13.53
CA THR A 57 -9.75 2.80 13.38
C THR A 57 -10.80 2.87 14.49
N LYS A 58 -11.45 4.02 14.68
CA LYS A 58 -12.43 4.25 15.77
C LYS A 58 -13.61 3.27 15.73
N ASP A 59 -13.88 2.68 14.57
CA ASP A 59 -14.90 1.66 14.33
C ASP A 59 -14.40 0.21 14.52
N GLY A 60 -13.14 0.02 14.92
CA GLY A 60 -12.55 -1.29 15.18
C GLY A 60 -11.87 -1.95 13.97
N HIS A 61 -11.93 -1.33 12.78
CA HIS A 61 -11.29 -1.87 11.57
C HIS A 61 -9.78 -1.80 11.64
N GLU A 62 -9.14 -2.90 11.28
CA GLU A 62 -7.70 -3.09 11.32
C GLU A 62 -7.05 -2.65 10.00
N VAL A 63 -6.18 -1.64 10.02
CA VAL A 63 -5.44 -1.19 8.82
C VAL A 63 -3.97 -1.58 8.88
N ARG A 64 -3.51 -2.23 7.81
CA ARG A 64 -2.12 -2.63 7.57
C ARG A 64 -1.57 -1.95 6.32
N THR A 65 -0.36 -1.41 6.40
CA THR A 65 0.36 -0.88 5.23
C THR A 65 1.36 -1.91 4.74
N CYS A 66 1.28 -2.26 3.46
CA CYS A 66 2.19 -3.18 2.81
C CYS A 66 2.96 -2.46 1.70
N LYS A 67 4.25 -2.77 1.55
CA LYS A 67 5.05 -2.37 0.40
C LYS A 67 4.81 -3.38 -0.71
N VAL A 68 4.33 -2.90 -1.85
CA VAL A 68 4.08 -3.73 -3.03
C VAL A 68 4.85 -3.17 -4.21
N ALA A 69 5.16 -4.03 -5.18
CA ALA A 69 5.90 -3.62 -6.35
C ALA A 69 5.42 -4.34 -7.61
N ASP A 70 5.77 -3.74 -8.74
CA ASP A 70 5.60 -4.31 -10.07
C ASP A 70 6.88 -4.02 -10.85
N LYS A 71 7.00 -4.50 -12.09
CA LYS A 71 8.14 -4.27 -12.99
C LYS A 71 8.53 -2.80 -13.18
N THR A 72 7.66 -1.86 -12.80
CA THR A 72 7.86 -0.42 -12.98
C THR A 72 8.34 0.33 -11.74
N GLY A 73 8.23 -0.26 -10.55
CA GLY A 73 8.60 0.38 -9.29
C GLY A 73 7.74 -0.12 -8.12
N SER A 74 7.96 0.47 -6.94
CA SER A 74 7.23 0.11 -5.72
C SER A 74 6.29 1.21 -5.25
N ILE A 75 5.25 0.82 -4.53
CA ILE A 75 4.26 1.70 -3.91
C ILE A 75 3.71 1.03 -2.65
N ASN A 76 3.25 1.84 -1.70
CA ASN A 76 2.62 1.40 -0.49
C ASN A 76 1.12 1.23 -0.73
N ILE A 77 0.54 0.15 -0.25
CA ILE A 77 -0.89 -0.09 -0.23
C ILE A 77 -1.36 -0.22 1.22
N SER A 78 -2.49 0.38 1.55
CA SER A 78 -3.17 0.19 2.83
C SER A 78 -4.34 -0.77 2.65
N VAL A 79 -4.24 -1.91 3.31
CA VAL A 79 -5.22 -2.99 3.30
C VAL A 79 -5.93 -3.05 4.63
N TRP A 80 -7.23 -3.31 4.60
CA TRP A 80 -8.12 -3.26 5.74
C TRP A 80 -8.58 -4.67 6.13
N ASP A 81 -8.90 -4.85 7.40
CA ASP A 81 -9.50 -6.03 8.01
C ASP A 81 -8.68 -7.32 7.79
N ASP A 82 -9.37 -8.46 7.76
CA ASP A 82 -8.77 -9.79 7.64
C ASP A 82 -7.93 -9.94 6.37
N VAL A 83 -8.25 -9.21 5.31
CA VAL A 83 -7.47 -9.22 4.06
C VAL A 83 -6.03 -8.80 4.34
N GLY A 84 -5.80 -7.80 5.20
CA GLY A 84 -4.46 -7.39 5.60
C GLY A 84 -3.70 -8.47 6.36
N ASN A 85 -4.40 -9.36 7.07
CA ASN A 85 -3.82 -10.49 7.80
C ASN A 85 -3.48 -11.68 6.90
N LEU A 86 -4.22 -11.89 5.82
CA LEU A 86 -4.01 -12.98 4.86
C LEU A 86 -2.83 -12.74 3.92
N ILE A 87 -2.50 -11.48 3.66
CA ILE A 87 -1.42 -11.11 2.75
C ILE A 87 -0.06 -11.45 3.35
N GLN A 88 0.80 -12.09 2.57
CA GLN A 88 2.18 -12.41 2.92
C GLN A 88 3.18 -11.82 1.89
N PRO A 89 4.43 -11.54 2.31
CA PRO A 89 5.51 -11.24 1.38
C PRO A 89 5.68 -12.34 0.33
N GLY A 90 5.81 -11.97 -0.93
CA GLY A 90 5.90 -12.87 -2.07
C GLY A 90 4.55 -13.15 -2.77
N ASP A 91 3.42 -12.77 -2.16
CA ASP A 91 2.11 -12.94 -2.79
C ASP A 91 1.92 -12.01 -3.98
N ILE A 92 1.35 -12.53 -5.07
CA ILE A 92 0.93 -11.75 -6.23
C ILE A 92 -0.56 -11.49 -6.11
N ILE A 93 -0.92 -10.22 -6.01
CA ILE A 93 -2.29 -9.77 -5.77
C ILE A 93 -2.75 -8.90 -6.91
N ARG A 94 -3.96 -9.18 -7.38
CA ARG A 94 -4.71 -8.33 -8.29
C ARG A 94 -5.63 -7.42 -7.50
N LEU A 95 -5.39 -6.13 -7.58
CA LEU A 95 -6.29 -5.09 -7.09
C LEU A 95 -7.23 -4.68 -8.21
N THR A 96 -8.54 -4.71 -7.93
CA THR A 96 -9.56 -4.17 -8.84
C THR A 96 -10.22 -2.95 -8.22
N LYS A 97 -10.61 -2.00 -9.06
CA LYS A 97 -11.26 -0.74 -8.66
C LYS A 97 -10.58 -0.04 -7.46
N GLY A 98 -9.25 -0.12 -7.40
CA GLY A 98 -8.44 0.58 -6.43
C GLY A 98 -8.49 2.09 -6.63
N TYR A 99 -8.02 2.81 -5.64
CA TYR A 99 -7.75 4.24 -5.76
C TYR A 99 -6.42 4.59 -5.12
N ALA A 100 -5.81 5.65 -5.60
CA ALA A 100 -4.57 6.17 -5.05
C ALA A 100 -4.83 7.52 -4.39
N SER A 101 -4.28 7.68 -3.19
CA SER A 101 -4.40 8.92 -2.44
C SER A 101 -3.08 9.21 -1.75
N VAL A 102 -2.77 10.49 -1.59
CA VAL A 102 -1.62 10.89 -0.78
C VAL A 102 -2.04 10.82 0.68
N PHE A 103 -1.21 10.19 1.51
CA PHE A 103 -1.32 10.18 2.96
C PHE A 103 0.00 10.65 3.57
N LYS A 104 -0.03 11.74 4.35
CA LYS A 104 1.18 12.39 4.92
C LYS A 104 2.31 12.66 3.90
N GLY A 105 1.96 13.07 2.68
CA GLY A 105 2.93 13.29 1.59
C GLY A 105 3.37 12.03 0.82
N CYS A 106 2.95 10.84 1.24
CA CYS A 106 3.26 9.58 0.56
C CYS A 106 2.09 9.12 -0.32
N LEU A 107 2.33 8.84 -1.60
CA LEU A 107 1.32 8.22 -2.45
C LEU A 107 1.01 6.81 -1.94
N THR A 108 -0.24 6.53 -1.60
CA THR A 108 -0.67 5.25 -1.03
C THR A 108 -1.86 4.72 -1.81
N LEU A 109 -1.83 3.43 -2.14
CA LEU A 109 -2.94 2.71 -2.76
C LEU A 109 -3.93 2.23 -1.71
N TYR A 110 -5.19 2.17 -2.12
CA TYR A 110 -6.31 1.73 -1.31
C TYR A 110 -7.30 0.95 -2.16
N THR A 111 -8.06 0.06 -1.53
CA THR A 111 -9.16 -0.65 -2.19
C THR A 111 -10.40 0.24 -2.22
N GLY A 112 -10.95 0.49 -3.42
CA GLY A 112 -12.12 1.35 -3.60
C GLY A 112 -13.44 0.67 -3.26
N ARG A 113 -14.53 1.44 -3.30
CA ARG A 113 -15.89 0.92 -3.03
C ARG A 113 -16.29 -0.10 -4.12
N GLY A 114 -16.47 -1.35 -3.71
CA GLY A 114 -16.77 -2.46 -4.62
C GLY A 114 -15.57 -2.93 -5.43
N GLY A 115 -14.35 -2.57 -5.02
CA GLY A 115 -13.11 -3.20 -5.45
C GLY A 115 -12.74 -4.37 -4.56
N ASP A 116 -11.84 -5.21 -5.07
CA ASP A 116 -11.40 -6.43 -4.40
C ASP A 116 -9.87 -6.61 -4.54
N LEU A 117 -9.32 -7.39 -3.62
CA LEU A 117 -7.94 -7.86 -3.64
C LEU A 117 -7.96 -9.37 -3.79
N GLN A 118 -7.50 -9.87 -4.93
CA GLN A 118 -7.48 -11.29 -5.22
C GLN A 118 -6.05 -11.78 -5.34
N LYS A 119 -5.63 -12.72 -4.49
CA LYS A 119 -4.35 -13.44 -4.68
C LYS A 119 -4.47 -14.29 -5.94
N ILE A 120 -3.59 -14.05 -6.91
CA ILE A 120 -3.56 -14.76 -8.20
C ILE A 120 -2.33 -15.66 -8.34
N GLY A 121 -1.36 -15.55 -7.43
CA GLY A 121 -0.15 -16.37 -7.44
C GLY A 121 0.84 -15.95 -6.36
N GLU A 122 2.07 -16.44 -6.46
CA GLU A 122 3.18 -16.08 -5.60
C GLU A 122 4.52 -16.23 -6.34
N PHE A 123 5.54 -15.47 -5.91
CA PHE A 123 6.97 -15.58 -6.26
C PHE A 123 7.39 -15.26 -7.72
N CYS A 124 6.65 -15.70 -8.74
CA CYS A 124 7.09 -15.65 -10.14
C CYS A 124 6.85 -14.32 -10.88
N MET A 125 6.76 -13.19 -10.17
CA MET A 125 6.52 -11.88 -10.78
C MET A 125 7.80 -11.04 -10.80
N VAL A 126 8.15 -10.50 -11.97
CA VAL A 126 9.26 -9.53 -12.09
C VAL A 126 8.82 -8.21 -11.48
N TYR A 127 9.62 -7.70 -10.54
CA TYR A 127 9.35 -6.43 -9.86
C TYR A 127 10.59 -5.53 -9.82
N SER A 128 10.35 -4.23 -9.63
CA SER A 128 11.37 -3.25 -9.33
C SER A 128 11.01 -2.53 -8.04
N GLU A 129 11.94 -2.39 -7.12
CA GLU A 129 11.74 -1.60 -5.89
C GLU A 129 11.96 -0.10 -6.11
N VAL A 130 12.54 0.26 -7.25
CA VAL A 130 13.01 1.61 -7.54
C VAL A 130 12.45 2.04 -8.92
N PRO A 131 11.89 3.26 -9.05
CA PRO A 131 11.66 4.25 -8.00
C PRO A 131 10.52 3.85 -7.05
N ASN A 132 10.56 4.37 -5.83
CA ASN A 132 9.49 4.20 -4.86
C ASN A 132 8.51 5.38 -4.96
N PHE A 133 7.34 5.13 -5.53
CA PHE A 133 6.32 6.15 -5.75
C PHE A 133 5.67 6.65 -4.46
N SER A 134 5.83 5.92 -3.36
CA SER A 134 5.39 6.34 -2.03
C SER A 134 6.40 7.18 -1.28
N GLU A 135 7.55 7.51 -1.87
CA GLU A 135 8.48 8.44 -1.25
C GLU A 135 7.78 9.78 -0.95
N PRO A 136 8.03 10.37 0.22
CA PRO A 136 7.43 11.64 0.59
C PRO A 136 7.92 12.72 -0.37
N ASN A 137 7.03 13.14 -1.29
CA ASN A 137 7.32 14.24 -2.19
C ASN A 137 6.86 15.56 -1.54
N PRO A 138 7.73 16.57 -1.38
CA PRO A 138 7.36 17.90 -0.91
C PRO A 138 6.16 18.52 -1.66
N GLU A 139 6.01 18.23 -2.95
CA GLU A 139 4.89 18.68 -3.78
C GLU A 139 3.56 18.08 -3.31
N TYR A 140 3.54 16.80 -2.92
CA TYR A 140 2.35 16.13 -2.39
C TYR A 140 1.99 16.62 -0.99
N VAL A 141 2.98 16.97 -0.18
CA VAL A 141 2.77 17.60 1.14
C VAL A 141 2.05 18.94 0.99
N ALA A 142 2.48 19.77 0.03
CA ALA A 142 1.86 21.06 -0.25
C ALA A 142 0.41 20.94 -0.77
N GLN A 143 0.12 19.94 -1.61
CA GLN A 143 -1.25 19.69 -2.11
C GLN A 143 -2.20 19.24 -1.00
N GLN A 144 -1.72 18.49 -0.01
CA GLN A 144 -2.55 18.04 1.12
C GLN A 144 -3.05 19.21 1.98
N SER A 145 -2.22 20.25 2.17
CA SER A 145 -2.63 21.46 2.90
C SER A 145 -3.72 22.27 2.22
N GLN A 146 -3.87 22.19 0.88
CA GLN A 146 -4.92 22.93 0.15
C GLN A 146 -6.30 22.26 0.17
N SER A 147 -6.37 20.95 0.43
CA SER A 147 -7.64 20.20 0.46
C SER A 147 -8.46 20.33 1.75
N LYS A 148 -8.04 21.21 2.68
CA LYS A 148 -8.75 21.54 3.93
C LYS A 148 -9.27 22.99 3.98
N GLY A 149 -9.57 23.58 2.83
CA GLY A 149 -10.25 24.87 2.70
C GLY A 149 -11.74 24.69 2.50
#